data_AF-H6RJX1-F1
#
_entry.id   AF-H6RJX1-F1
#
_cell.length_a   1.000
_cell.length_b   1.000
_cell.length_c   1.000
_cell.angle_alpha   90.00
_cell.angle_beta   90.00
_cell.angle_gamma   90.00
#
_symmetry.space_group_name_H-M   'P 1'
#
loop_
_entity.id
_entity.type
_entity.pdbx_description
1 polymer ?
#
loop_
_entity_poly.entity_id
_entity_poly.type
_entity_poly.pdbx_seq_one_letter_code
_entity_poly.pdbx_strand_id
1 'polypeptide(L)'
;MVELSAPPVTAPLAALDLGASLPGFTRDPDFDPVPMSSGGAAGGPTVVIRGTVDTQDAIASIEQRPGVVQVWAEGRVDPFRTSTRPPPQPSAG
;
A
#
# COMPACT_ATOMS: atom_id res chain seq x y z
N MET A 1 0.00 3.99 5.11
CA MET A 1 -0.71 4.16 3.83
C MET A 1 -0.69 2.82 3.12
N VAL A 2 -1.82 2.36 2.63
CA VAL A 2 -2.01 1.04 2.04
C VAL A 2 -2.61 1.23 0.66
N GLU A 3 -1.91 0.75 -0.36
CA GLU A 3 -2.36 0.74 -1.74
C GLU A 3 -2.82 -0.66 -2.12
N LEU A 4 -4.01 -0.77 -2.70
CA LEU A 4 -4.65 -2.06 -2.97
C LEU A 4 -4.96 -2.18 -4.46
N SER A 5 -4.67 -3.35 -5.01
CA SER A 5 -4.88 -3.66 -6.42
C SER A 5 -6.09 -4.58 -6.58
N ALA A 6 -7.17 -4.11 -7.20
CA ALA A 6 -8.41 -4.87 -7.41
C ALA A 6 -8.41 -5.64 -8.75
N PRO A 7 -9.12 -6.78 -8.85
CA PRO A 7 -9.10 -7.65 -10.00
C PRO A 7 -9.82 -7.02 -11.19
N PRO A 8 -9.48 -7.52 -12.38
CA PRO A 8 -9.72 -6.80 -13.59
C PRO A 8 -11.09 -7.14 -14.20
N VAL A 9 -12.16 -6.71 -13.51
CA VAL A 9 -13.55 -6.85 -13.99
C VAL A 9 -14.51 -5.83 -13.37
N THR A 10 -14.02 -5.03 -12.43
CA THR A 10 -14.85 -4.16 -11.60
C THR A 10 -14.62 -2.71 -11.98
N ALA A 11 -15.71 -2.03 -12.36
CA ALA A 11 -15.73 -0.57 -12.55
C ALA A 11 -15.10 0.13 -11.32
N PRO A 12 -14.57 1.37 -11.44
CA PRO A 12 -13.97 2.11 -10.33
C PRO A 12 -14.83 2.10 -9.05
N LEU A 13 -16.16 2.13 -9.20
CA LEU A 13 -17.11 2.01 -8.11
C LEU A 13 -16.96 0.72 -7.29
N ALA A 14 -16.77 -0.42 -7.95
CA ALA A 14 -16.70 -1.70 -7.28
C ALA A 14 -15.33 -1.95 -6.61
N ALA A 15 -14.28 -1.24 -7.04
CA ALA A 15 -13.04 -1.17 -6.28
C ALA A 15 -13.24 -0.38 -4.96
N LEU A 16 -14.11 0.63 -4.96
CA LEU A 16 -14.48 1.35 -3.74
C LEU A 16 -15.31 0.48 -2.78
N ASP A 17 -16.29 -0.28 -3.30
CA ASP A 17 -17.05 -1.24 -2.51
C ASP A 17 -16.14 -2.32 -1.91
N LEU A 18 -15.17 -2.81 -2.70
CA LEU A 18 -14.18 -3.77 -2.20
C LEU A 18 -13.39 -3.16 -1.04
N GLY A 19 -12.88 -1.93 -1.19
CA GLY A 19 -12.16 -1.19 -0.15
C GLY A 19 -13.01 -1.00 1.12
N ALA A 20 -14.27 -0.61 0.97
CA ALA A 20 -15.20 -0.44 2.09
C ALA A 20 -15.51 -1.77 2.83
N SER A 21 -15.37 -2.91 2.14
CA SER A 21 -15.55 -4.23 2.74
C SER A 21 -14.34 -4.73 3.52
N LEU A 22 -13.19 -4.05 3.44
CA LEU A 22 -11.94 -4.50 4.05
C LEU A 22 -11.91 -4.24 5.56
N PRO A 23 -11.56 -5.24 6.38
CA PRO A 23 -11.53 -5.10 7.83
C PRO A 23 -10.43 -4.13 8.25
N GLY A 24 -10.79 -3.10 9.02
CA GLY A 24 -9.82 -2.12 9.55
C GLY A 24 -9.18 -1.23 8.48
N PHE A 25 -9.73 -1.19 7.25
CA PHE A 25 -9.29 -0.27 6.22
C PHE A 25 -10.16 0.99 6.24
N THR A 26 -9.51 2.14 6.41
CA THR A 26 -10.13 3.45 6.23
C THR A 26 -9.62 4.05 4.94
N ARG A 27 -10.50 4.22 3.95
CA ARG A 27 -10.15 4.85 2.67
C ARG A 27 -9.65 6.27 2.89
N ASP A 28 -8.65 6.67 2.11
CA ASP A 28 -8.23 8.06 1.96
C ASP A 28 -9.25 8.81 1.06
N PRO A 29 -10.04 9.76 1.61
CA PRO A 29 -11.05 10.47 0.83
C PRO A 29 -10.46 11.43 -0.19
N ASP A 30 -9.20 11.86 0.00
CA ASP A 30 -8.50 12.78 -0.89
C ASP A 30 -7.83 12.05 -2.07
N PHE A 31 -7.90 10.72 -2.08
CA PHE A 31 -7.35 9.89 -3.15
C PHE A 31 -8.45 9.28 -4.03
N ASP A 32 -8.44 9.67 -5.30
CA ASP A 32 -9.28 9.07 -6.32
C ASP A 32 -8.67 7.76 -6.83
N PRO A 33 -9.47 6.70 -7.06
CA PRO A 33 -8.97 5.42 -7.54
C PRO A 33 -8.28 5.56 -8.90
N VAL A 34 -7.06 5.05 -9.01
CA VAL A 34 -6.28 5.13 -10.24
C VAL A 34 -6.32 3.79 -10.97
N PRO A 35 -6.86 3.73 -12.19
CA PRO A 35 -6.76 2.54 -13.01
C PRO A 35 -5.31 2.38 -13.52
N MET A 36 -4.69 1.26 -13.20
CA MET A 36 -3.44 0.83 -13.80
C MET A 36 -3.72 -0.04 -15.02
N SER A 37 -3.00 0.27 -16.11
CA SER A 37 -3.02 -0.55 -17.32
C SER A 37 -2.30 -1.87 -17.02
N SER A 38 -3.05 -2.95 -16.89
CA SER A 38 -2.49 -4.31 -16.80
C SER A 38 -1.85 -4.63 -18.15
N GLY A 39 -0.52 -4.62 -18.21
CA GLY A 39 0.27 -4.75 -19.44
C GLY A 39 0.19 -6.12 -20.16
N GLY A 40 -0.86 -6.91 -19.99
CA GLY A 40 -0.96 -8.24 -20.59
C GLY A 40 -2.37 -8.83 -20.57
N ALA A 41 -2.81 -9.23 -21.76
CA ALA A 41 -3.96 -10.04 -22.14
C ALA A 41 -4.85 -10.65 -21.04
N ALA A 42 -6.16 -10.46 -21.22
CA ALA A 42 -7.29 -11.22 -20.65
C ALA A 42 -7.83 -10.85 -19.26
N GLY A 43 -7.24 -9.88 -18.57
CA GLY A 43 -7.87 -9.24 -17.41
C GLY A 43 -7.91 -7.73 -17.64
N GLY A 44 -9.10 -7.11 -17.65
CA GLY A 44 -9.32 -5.64 -17.59
C GLY A 44 -8.49 -4.80 -16.58
N PRO A 45 -8.93 -3.57 -16.25
CA PRO A 45 -8.08 -2.63 -15.52
C PRO A 45 -7.94 -3.02 -14.06
N THR A 46 -6.70 -3.05 -13.58
CA THR A 46 -6.40 -3.06 -12.15
C THR A 46 -6.68 -1.67 -11.59
N VAL A 47 -7.30 -1.56 -10.41
CA VAL A 47 -7.53 -0.26 -9.76
C VAL A 47 -6.73 -0.19 -8.48
N VAL A 48 -6.03 0.93 -8.29
CA VAL A 48 -5.32 1.29 -7.07
C VAL A 48 -6.22 2.16 -6.20
N ILE A 49 -6.44 1.74 -4.95
CA ILE A 49 -7.07 2.55 -3.92
C ILE A 49 -6.11 2.77 -2.75
N ARG A 50 -6.17 3.94 -2.12
CA ARG A 50 -5.31 4.32 -1.00
C ARG A 50 -6.12 4.42 0.30
N GLY A 51 -5.53 4.00 1.40
CA GLY A 51 -6.11 4.17 2.73
C GLY A 51 -5.15 3.90 3.88
N THR A 52 -5.70 3.84 5.08
CA THR A 52 -4.99 3.52 6.32
C THR A 52 -5.53 2.21 6.86
N VAL A 53 -4.63 1.38 7.41
CA VAL A 53 -4.99 0.15 8.11
C VAL A 53 -4.37 0.22 9.50
N ASP A 54 -5.19 -0.06 10.52
CA ASP A 54 -4.80 0.18 11.92
C ASP A 54 -3.84 -0.89 12.48
N THR A 55 -3.87 -2.10 11.93
CA THR A 55 -3.10 -3.24 12.45
C THR A 55 -2.39 -4.01 11.35
N GLN A 56 -1.23 -4.58 11.66
CA GLN A 56 -0.47 -5.41 10.72
C GLN A 56 -1.19 -6.73 10.40
N ASP A 57 -1.95 -7.28 11.35
CA ASP A 57 -2.82 -8.44 11.12
C ASP A 57 -3.93 -8.14 10.09
N ALA A 58 -4.47 -6.92 10.08
CA ALA A 58 -5.45 -6.51 9.10
C ALA A 58 -4.83 -6.41 7.69
N ILE A 59 -3.57 -5.94 7.58
CA ILE A 59 -2.83 -5.94 6.30
C ILE A 59 -2.69 -7.37 5.76
N ALA A 60 -2.21 -8.31 6.59
CA ALA A 60 -2.07 -9.71 6.18
C ALA A 60 -3.42 -10.36 5.82
N SER A 61 -4.49 -9.98 6.52
CA SER A 61 -5.85 -10.44 6.20
C SER A 61 -6.35 -9.89 4.87
N ILE A 62 -6.03 -8.64 4.54
CA ILE A 62 -6.40 -8.00 3.28
C ILE A 62 -5.66 -8.67 2.11
N GLU A 63 -4.37 -8.97 2.25
CA GLU A 63 -3.57 -9.67 1.23
C GLU A 63 -4.14 -11.04 0.83
N GLN A 64 -4.78 -11.74 1.76
CA GLN A 64 -5.38 -13.05 1.51
C GLN A 64 -6.76 -12.98 0.85
N ARG A 65 -7.34 -11.78 0.66
CA ARG A 65 -8.70 -11.67 0.13
C ARG A 65 -8.77 -11.93 -1.36
N PRO A 66 -9.82 -12.64 -1.83
CA PRO A 66 -10.07 -12.76 -3.25
C PRO A 66 -10.33 -11.37 -3.81
N GLY A 67 -9.55 -11.00 -4.82
CA GLY A 67 -9.63 -9.68 -5.42
C GLY A 67 -8.69 -8.63 -4.81
N VAL A 68 -7.73 -9.04 -3.99
CA VAL A 68 -6.55 -8.21 -3.73
C VAL A 68 -5.38 -8.86 -4.48
N VAL A 69 -4.84 -8.13 -5.45
CA VAL A 69 -3.69 -8.59 -6.24
C VAL A 69 -2.39 -8.31 -5.48
N GLN A 70 -2.31 -7.14 -4.85
CA GLN A 70 -1.14 -6.70 -4.11
C GLN A 70 -1.52 -5.62 -3.10
N VAL A 71 -0.79 -5.62 -1.98
CA VAL A 71 -0.85 -4.60 -0.95
C VAL A 71 0.53 -3.95 -0.82
N TRP A 72 0.61 -2.62 -0.96
CA TRP A 72 1.83 -1.89 -0.66
C TRP A 72 1.67 -1.14 0.65
N ALA A 73 2.41 -1.59 1.67
CA ALA A 73 2.52 -0.89 2.93
C ALA A 73 3.65 0.13 2.82
N GLU A 74 3.31 1.43 2.93
CA GLU A 74 4.36 2.41 3.16
C GLU A 74 4.91 2.24 4.58
N GLY A 75 6.20 1.94 4.66
CA GLY A 75 6.92 1.94 5.93
C GLY A 75 6.87 3.32 6.57
N ARG A 76 6.71 3.37 7.89
CA ARG A 76 6.91 4.60 8.65
C ARG A 76 8.33 5.09 8.37
N VAL A 77 8.47 6.27 7.77
CA VAL A 77 9.77 6.94 7.66
C VAL A 77 10.19 7.33 9.07
N ASP A 78 11.09 6.57 9.67
CA ASP A 78 11.72 6.98 10.92
C ASP A 78 12.47 8.29 10.70
N PRO A 79 12.42 9.25 11.65
CA PRO A 79 13.23 10.45 11.55
C PRO A 79 14.70 10.06 11.42
N PHE A 80 15.42 10.69 10.49
CA PHE A 80 16.85 10.47 10.31
C PHE A 80 17.56 10.61 11.67
N ARG A 81 18.10 9.51 12.19
CA ARG A 81 19.02 9.60 13.33
C ARG A 81 20.28 10.24 12.79
N THR A 82 20.57 11.48 13.22
CA THR A 82 21.87 12.12 12.98
C THR A 82 22.95 11.19 13.49
N SER A 83 23.62 10.49 12.58
CA SER A 83 24.77 9.67 12.91
C SER A 83 25.88 10.61 13.37
N THR A 84 26.13 10.64 14.67
CA THR A 84 27.27 11.36 15.24
C THR A 84 28.53 10.70 14.69
N ARG A 85 29.17 11.36 13.71
CA ARG A 85 30.46 10.94 13.16
C ARG A 85 31.42 10.65 14.32
N PRO A 86 32.01 9.45 14.41
CA PRO A 86 33.01 9.18 15.43
C PRO A 86 34.19 10.15 15.25
N PRO A 87 34.77 10.66 16.35
CA PRO A 87 35.92 11.56 16.26
C PRO A 87 37.09 10.87 15.54
N PRO A 88 37.93 11.61 14.79
CA PRO A 88 39.11 11.04 14.13
C PRO A 88 40.01 10.36 15.18
N GLN A 89 40.34 9.09 14.97
CA GLN A 89 41.29 8.41 15.84
C GLN A 89 42.69 9.00 15.66
N PRO A 90 43.43 9.30 16.73
CA PRO A 90 44.84 9.66 16.62
C PRO A 90 45.63 8.46 16.07
N SER A 91 46.40 8.67 15.01
CA SER A 91 47.33 7.68 14.49
C SER A 91 48.43 7.42 15.54
N ALA A 92 48.57 6.16 15.97
CA ALA A 92 49.70 5.75 16.79
C ALA A 92 50.99 5.90 15.96
N GLY A 93 51.94 6.69 16.47
CA GLY A 93 53.28 6.88 15.90
C GLY A 93 54.24 5.76 16.30
#